data_AF-A0A527G404-F1
#
_entry.id   AF-A0A527G404-F1
#
_cell.length_a   1.000
_cell.length_b   1.000
_cell.length_c   1.000
_cell.angle_alpha   90.00
_cell.angle_beta   90.00
_cell.angle_gamma   90.00
#
_symmetry.space_group_name_H-M   'P 1'
#
loop_
_entity.id
_entity.type
_entity.pdbx_description
1 polymer ?
#
loop_
_entity_poly.entity_id
_entity_poly.type
_entity_poly.pdbx_seq_one_letter_code
_entity_poly.pdbx_strand_id
1 'polypeptide(L)' 'KPKLVFFFDEAHLLFDEAPKVLIDRVEQVVRLIRSKGVGVYFVTQNPLDIPEKVLAQLGNRVQHALRAYT' A
#
# COMPACT_ATOMS: atom_id res chain seq x y z
N LYS A 1 -17.66 -4.76 6.09
CA LYS A 1 -16.71 -5.01 7.21
C LYS A 1 -15.70 -6.05 6.74
N PRO A 2 -14.39 -5.77 6.69
CA PRO A 2 -13.39 -6.76 6.30
C PRO A 2 -13.38 -7.92 7.30
N LYS A 3 -13.16 -9.14 6.80
CA LYS A 3 -13.01 -10.38 7.57
C LYS A 3 -11.55 -10.67 7.91
N LEU A 4 -10.62 -10.13 7.13
CA LEU A 4 -9.17 -10.25 7.30
C LEU A 4 -8.51 -8.95 6.83
N VAL A 5 -7.40 -8.57 7.45
CA VAL A 5 -6.60 -7.41 7.04
C VAL A 5 -5.13 -7.78 7.04
N PHE A 6 -4.44 -7.49 5.94
CA PHE A 6 -2.99 -7.57 5.84
C PHE A 6 -2.36 -6.19 6.08
N PHE A 7 -1.32 -6.15 6.91
CA PHE A 7 -0.47 -4.99 7.10
C PHE A 7 0.90 -5.33 6.55
N PHE A 8 1.36 -4.53 5.58
CA PHE A 8 2.71 -4.60 5.05
C PHE A 8 3.49 -3.42 5.64
N ASP A 9 4.27 -3.71 6.66
CA ASP A 9 5.20 -2.75 7.26
C ASP A 9 6.45 -2.61 6.40
N GLU A 10 7.10 -1.44 6.48
CA GLU A 10 8.20 -1.05 5.60
C GLU A 10 7.91 -1.34 4.11
N ALA A 11 6.72 -0.93 3.67
CA ALA A 11 6.19 -1.26 2.36
C ALA A 11 7.08 -0.81 1.19
N HIS A 12 8.00 0.13 1.43
CA HIS A 12 9.03 0.50 0.46
C HIS A 12 9.84 -0.72 -0.02
N LEU A 13 10.16 -1.67 0.86
CA LEU A 13 10.90 -2.90 0.50
C LEU A 13 10.17 -3.80 -0.50
N LEU A 14 8.84 -3.70 -0.58
CA LEU A 14 8.05 -4.47 -1.54
C LEU A 14 8.11 -3.88 -2.95
N PHE A 15 8.38 -2.58 -3.05
CA PHE A 15 8.29 -1.81 -4.30
C PHE A 15 9.65 -1.29 -4.78
N ASP A 16 10.66 -1.26 -3.92
CA ASP A 16 12.01 -0.83 -4.25
C ASP A 16 12.61 -1.74 -5.33
N GLU A 17 13.05 -1.11 -6.43
CA GLU A 17 13.52 -1.77 -7.65
C GLU A 17 12.61 -2.91 -8.20
N ALA A 18 11.34 -2.93 -7.79
CA ALA A 18 10.43 -3.99 -8.15
C ALA A 18 10.14 -3.97 -9.66
N PRO A 19 10.21 -5.14 -10.34
CA PRO A 19 9.95 -5.19 -11.76
C PRO A 19 8.51 -4.78 -12.05
N LYS A 20 8.29 -4.07 -13.16
CA LYS A 20 6.97 -3.55 -13.55
C LYS A 20 5.85 -4.60 -13.49
N VAL A 21 6.15 -5.85 -13.84
CA VAL A 21 5.20 -6.97 -13.79
C VAL A 21 4.71 -7.26 -12.36
N LEU A 22 5.57 -7.12 -11.35
CA LEU A 22 5.21 -7.31 -9.95
C LEU A 22 4.28 -6.19 -9.49
N ILE A 23 4.61 -4.94 -9.82
CA ILE A 23 3.79 -3.77 -9.49
C ILE A 23 2.40 -3.90 -10.12
N ASP A 24 2.32 -4.20 -11.42
CA ASP A 24 1.05 -4.37 -12.13
C ASP A 24 0.22 -5.53 -11.53
N ARG A 25 0.88 -6.60 -11.03
CA ARG A 25 0.19 -7.70 -10.35
C ARG A 25 -0.33 -7.31 -8.97
N VAL A 26 0.47 -6.60 -8.17
CA VAL A 26 0.06 -6.10 -6.85
C VAL A 26 -1.13 -5.15 -7.00
N GLU A 27 -1.10 -4.23 -7.96
CA GLU A 27 -2.21 -3.35 -8.29
C GLU A 27 -3.51 -4.14 -8.56
N GLN A 28 -3.43 -5.15 -9.43
CA GLN A 28 -4.58 -6.01 -9.74
C GLN A 28 -5.10 -6.74 -8.51
N VAL A 29 -4.22 -7.25 -7.65
CA VAL A 29 -4.60 -7.95 -6.41
C VAL A 29 -5.32 -6.98 -5.47
N VAL A 30 -4.71 -5.83 -5.16
CA VAL A 30 -5.29 -4.80 -4.27
C VAL A 30 -6.70 -4.40 -4.73
N ARG A 31 -6.89 -4.22 -6.05
CA ARG A 31 -8.20 -3.91 -6.64
C ARG A 31 -9.25 -5.01 -6.38
N LEU A 32 -8.86 -6.28 -6.51
CA LEU A 32 -9.80 -7.41 -6.45
C LEU A 32 -10.09 -7.89 -5.01
N ILE A 33 -9.12 -7.83 -4.10
CA ILE A 33 -9.26 -8.45 -2.76
C ILE A 33 -10.36 -7.81 -1.92
N ARG A 34 -10.68 -6.54 -2.16
CA ARG A 34 -11.72 -5.81 -1.42
C ARG A 34 -13.07 -6.52 -1.51
N SER A 35 -13.42 -7.05 -2.68
CA SER A 35 -14.66 -7.82 -2.91
C SER A 35 -14.72 -9.14 -2.13
N LYS A 36 -13.56 -9.64 -1.69
CA LYS A 36 -13.42 -10.88 -0.90
C LYS A 36 -13.47 -10.61 0.60
N GLY A 37 -13.71 -9.36 1.00
CA GLY A 37 -13.71 -8.96 2.41
C GLY A 37 -12.32 -8.92 3.02
N VAL A 38 -11.27 -8.76 2.21
CA VAL A 38 -9.89 -8.61 2.69
C VAL A 38 -9.47 -7.15 2.54
N GLY A 39 -8.93 -6.58 3.62
CA GLY A 39 -8.30 -5.25 3.61
C GLY A 39 -6.78 -5.35 3.48
N VAL A 40 -6.16 -4.29 2.96
CA VAL A 40 -4.71 -4.14 2.94
C VAL A 40 -4.33 -2.74 3.40
N TYR A 41 -3.28 -2.68 4.21
CA TYR A 41 -2.61 -1.44 4.61
C TYR A 41 -1.14 -1.57 4.25
N PHE A 42 -0.63 -0.59 3.49
CA PHE A 42 0.80 -0.40 3.29
C PHE A 42 1.25 0.69 4.25
N VAL A 43 2.22 0.37 5.10
CA VAL A 43 2.76 1.27 6.11
C VAL A 43 4.18 1.61 5.68
N THR A 44 4.46 2.90 5.54
CA THR A 44 5.78 3.42 5.16
C THR A 44 6.00 4.80 5.76
N GLN A 45 7.26 5.23 5.83
CA GLN A 45 7.67 6.55 6.31
C GLN A 45 7.41 7.64 5.27
N ASN A 46 7.59 7.32 3.97
CA ASN A 46 7.38 8.26 2.88
C ASN A 46 6.28 7.75 1.93
N PRO A 47 5.19 8.50 1.71
CA PRO A 47 4.12 8.08 0.79
C PRO A 47 4.60 7.88 -0.65
N LEU A 48 5.74 8.46 -1.05
CA LEU A 48 6.34 8.29 -2.38
C LEU A 48 6.89 6.88 -2.61
N ASP A 49 7.07 6.07 -1.56
CA ASP A 49 7.57 4.71 -1.68
C ASP A 49 6.52 3.74 -2.24
N ILE A 50 5.25 4.15 -2.29
CA ILE A 50 4.16 3.36 -2.83
C ILE A 50 3.89 3.81 -4.27
N PRO A 51 3.96 2.91 -5.27
CA PRO A 51 3.68 3.25 -6.65
C PRO A 51 2.30 3.90 -6.82
N GLU A 52 2.21 4.97 -7.60
CA GLU A 52 0.98 5.77 -7.77
C GLU A 52 -0.24 4.92 -8.16
N LYS A 53 -0.05 3.93 -9.04
CA LYS A 53 -1.12 3.00 -9.46
C LYS A 53 -1.70 2.21 -8.28
N VAL A 54 -0.85 1.77 -7.35
CA VAL A 54 -1.26 1.05 -6.14
C VAL A 54 -1.92 2.02 -5.16
N LEU A 55 -1.29 3.19 -4.94
CA LEU A 55 -1.79 4.24 -4.06
C LEU A 55 -3.19 4.75 -4.48
N ALA A 56 -3.49 4.75 -5.78
CA ALA A 56 -4.80 5.09 -6.33
C ALA A 56 -5.91 4.07 -5.98
N GLN A 57 -5.55 2.83 -5.66
CA GLN A 57 -6.50 1.81 -5.20
C GLN A 57 -6.78 1.89 -3.69
N LEU A 58 -5.99 2.66 -2.93
CA LEU A 58 -6.09 2.77 -1.47
C LEU A 58 -7.02 3.93 -1.10
N GLY A 59 -8.25 3.60 -0.69
CA GLY A 59 -9.28 4.59 -0.35
C GLY A 59 -9.11 5.26 1.01
N ASN A 60 -8.32 4.67 1.92
CA ASN A 60 -8.04 5.24 3.24
C ASN A 60 -6.58 5.64 3.33
N ARG A 61 -6.31 6.81 3.91
CA ARG A 61 -4.96 7.30 4.20
C ARG A 61 -4.92 7.80 5.64
N VAL A 62 -3.92 7.35 6.38
CA VAL A 62 -3.64 7.81 7.74
C VAL A 62 -2.22 8.34 7.72
N GLN A 63 -2.07 9.63 7.98
CA GLN A 63 -0.77 10.28 8.06
C GLN A 63 -0.53 10.68 9.51
N HIS A 64 0.48 10.07 10.12
CA HIS A 64 0.96 10.52 11.42
C HIS A 64 1.72 11.83 11.23
N ALA A 65 1.70 12.70 12.25
CA ALA A 65 2.39 13.99 12.19
C ALA A 65 3.87 13.78 11.82
N LEU A 66 4.29 14.35 10.69
CA LEU A 66 5.70 14.43 10.32
C LEU A 66 6.37 15.34 11.34
N ARG A 67 7.09 14.76 12.30
CA ARG A 67 7.95 15.55 13.19
C ARG A 67 9.14 16.01 12.37
N ALA A 68 9.05 17.21 11.81
CA ALA A 68 10.21 17.93 11.35
C ALA A 68 11.06 18.21 12.61
N TYR A 69 12.08 17.39 12.84
CA TYR A 69 13.24 17.87 13.59
C TYR A 69 14.02 18.73 12.59
N THR A 70 14.18 20.00 12.95
CA THR A 70 14.93 21.01 12.19
C THR A 70 16.36 20.58 11.91
#